data_AF-A0A968W0L0-F1
#
_entry.id   AF-A0A968W0L0-F1
#
_cell.length_a   1.000
_cell.length_b   1.000
_cell.length_c   1.000
_cell.angle_alpha   90.00
_cell.angle_beta   90.00
_cell.angle_gamma   90.00
#
_symmetry.space_group_name_H-M   'P 1'
#
loop_
_entity.id
_entity.type
_entity.pdbx_description
1 polymer ?
#
loop_
_entity_poly.entity_id
_entity_poly.type
_entity_poly.pdbx_seq_one_letter_code
_entity_poly.pdbx_strand_id
1 'polypeptide(L)'
;MLKHHGVKTRLLHQWKNVTEYFSPYIFEFPRGYALENFDSQRNFALNTWSASADYSFPLWYPDWDLSSYLYIKRVRANIFGDMARVQYGGFYQLQSSIGVDINLDVHLFQIFFPLSPGIRLGMLPYEGYRYLQFLFDISLPGF
;
A
#
# COMPACT_ATOMS: atom_id res chain seq x y z
N MET A 1 24.99 -11.58 -2.06
CA MET A 1 24.60 -10.16 -2.21
C MET A 1 23.37 -10.13 -3.13
N LEU A 2 22.16 -10.00 -2.57
CA LEU A 2 20.90 -10.03 -3.34
C LEU A 2 20.66 -8.65 -3.97
N LYS A 3 20.90 -8.50 -5.27
CA LYS A 3 20.66 -7.25 -6.00
C LYS A 3 19.15 -7.05 -6.21
N HIS A 4 18.67 -5.81 -6.06
CA HIS A 4 17.30 -5.34 -6.36
C HIS A 4 16.18 -5.69 -5.38
N HIS A 5 16.50 -6.09 -4.16
CA HIS A 5 15.51 -6.24 -3.08
C HIS A 5 15.37 -4.92 -2.31
N GLY A 6 14.16 -4.62 -1.85
CA GLY A 6 13.86 -3.45 -1.04
C GLY A 6 13.02 -3.84 0.18
N VAL A 7 13.39 -3.31 1.34
CA VAL A 7 12.57 -3.40 2.56
C VAL A 7 12.13 -2.00 2.92
N LYS A 8 10.83 -1.83 3.17
CA LYS A 8 10.27 -0.59 3.71
C LYS A 8 9.47 -0.92 4.95
N THR A 9 9.75 -0.22 6.03
CA THR A 9 9.03 -0.34 7.29
C THR A 9 8.50 1.02 7.69
N ARG A 10 7.30 1.06 8.27
CA ARG A 10 6.70 2.29 8.76
C ARG A 10 6.12 2.05 10.14
N LEU A 11 6.39 2.96 11.07
CA LEU A 11 5.82 2.98 12.41
C LEU A 11 5.28 4.37 12.67
N LEU A 12 4.03 4.46 13.09
CA LEU A 12 3.35 5.73 13.34
C LEU A 12 2.59 5.64 14.65
N HIS A 13 2.60 6.71 15.42
CA HIS A 13 1.84 6.85 16.64
C HIS A 13 1.26 8.26 16.69
N GLN A 14 -0.03 8.37 17.01
CA GLN A 14 -0.72 9.64 17.12
C GLN A 14 -1.65 9.62 18.32
N TRP A 15 -1.52 10.66 19.15
CA TRP A 15 -2.40 10.92 20.28
C TRP A 15 -3.13 12.25 20.04
N LYS A 16 -4.42 12.29 20.37
CA LYS A 16 -5.32 13.44 20.17
C LYS A 16 -6.25 13.64 21.35
N ASN A 17 -6.55 14.89 21.65
CA ASN A 17 -7.57 15.27 22.63
C ASN A 17 -8.96 15.36 21.97
N VAL A 18 -10.01 15.04 22.71
CA VAL A 18 -11.42 15.01 22.25
C VAL A 18 -11.89 16.36 21.67
N THR A 19 -11.27 17.46 22.08
CA THR A 19 -11.60 18.82 21.62
C THR A 19 -11.00 19.21 20.26
N GLU A 20 -10.08 18.41 19.72
CA GLU A 20 -9.38 18.70 18.45
C GLU A 20 -10.01 17.97 17.26
N TYR A 21 -11.26 18.30 16.95
CA TYR A 21 -12.02 17.68 15.85
C TYR A 21 -11.42 17.88 14.45
N PHE A 22 -10.55 18.88 14.26
CA PHE A 22 -10.01 19.27 12.94
C PHE A 22 -8.50 19.03 12.79
N SER A 23 -7.89 18.18 13.61
CA SER A 23 -6.45 17.92 13.52
C SER A 23 -6.14 16.90 12.40
N PRO A 24 -5.29 17.23 11.41
CA PRO A 24 -4.99 16.34 10.29
C PRO A 24 -4.37 15.02 10.75
N TYR A 25 -4.70 13.96 10.03
CA TYR A 25 -4.32 12.60 10.38
C TYR A 25 -2.95 12.24 9.77
N ILE A 26 -2.05 11.62 10.54
CA ILE A 26 -0.72 11.20 10.03
C ILE A 26 -0.59 9.67 9.83
N PHE A 27 -1.54 8.84 10.28
CA PHE A 27 -1.62 7.42 9.94
C PHE A 27 -2.16 7.16 8.54
N GLU A 28 -1.68 6.07 7.95
CA GLU A 28 -2.32 5.33 6.87
C GLU A 28 -3.01 4.09 7.46
N PHE A 29 -4.23 3.80 7.01
CA PHE A 29 -4.92 2.57 7.41
C PHE A 29 -4.24 1.36 6.77
N PRO A 30 -4.35 0.17 7.39
CA PRO A 30 -3.99 -1.07 6.74
C PRO A 30 -4.64 -1.17 5.35
N ARG A 31 -3.91 -1.68 4.36
CA ARG A 31 -4.40 -1.76 3.00
C ARG A 31 -5.66 -2.64 2.92
N GLY A 32 -6.58 -2.31 2.01
CA GLY A 32 -7.81 -3.08 1.81
C GLY A 32 -9.02 -2.64 2.63
N TYR A 33 -8.83 -1.82 3.67
CA TYR A 33 -9.94 -1.16 4.36
C TYR A 33 -10.46 0.03 3.53
N ALA A 34 -11.75 0.06 3.21
CA ALA A 34 -12.36 1.19 2.53
C ALA A 34 -12.41 2.40 3.48
N LEU A 35 -11.78 3.51 3.06
CA LEU A 35 -11.67 4.74 3.86
C LEU A 35 -13.05 5.31 4.25
N GLU A 36 -14.03 5.15 3.36
CA GLU A 36 -15.39 5.66 3.52
C GLU A 36 -16.13 5.06 4.73
N ASN A 37 -15.86 3.80 5.09
CA ASN A 37 -16.53 3.14 6.21
C ASN A 37 -16.00 3.55 7.59
N PHE A 38 -14.86 4.23 7.64
CA PHE A 38 -14.18 4.58 8.89
C PHE A 38 -14.07 6.08 9.11
N ASP A 39 -14.54 6.92 8.19
CA ASP A 39 -14.40 8.37 8.28
C ASP A 39 -15.05 8.96 9.54
N SER A 40 -16.15 8.38 9.99
CA SER A 40 -16.80 8.73 11.26
C SER A 40 -16.00 8.28 12.49
N GLN A 41 -15.21 7.21 12.42
CA GLN A 41 -14.34 6.77 13.52
C GLN A 41 -12.99 7.51 13.52
N ARG A 42 -12.53 7.95 12.35
CA ARG A 42 -11.27 8.69 12.14
C ARG A 42 -11.23 10.03 12.86
N ASN A 43 -12.32 10.78 12.78
CA ASN A 43 -12.38 12.13 13.35
C ASN A 43 -12.39 12.11 14.89
N PHE A 44 -12.73 10.97 15.49
CA PHE A 44 -12.82 10.79 16.95
C PHE A 44 -11.74 9.86 17.50
N ALA A 45 -10.74 9.52 16.68
CA ALA A 45 -9.64 8.67 17.08
C ALA A 45 -8.69 9.44 18.02
N LEU A 46 -8.66 9.02 19.29
CA LEU A 46 -7.91 9.69 20.36
C LEU A 46 -6.49 9.13 20.52
N ASN A 47 -6.31 7.84 20.24
CA ASN A 47 -5.02 7.19 20.35
C ASN A 47 -4.91 6.11 19.29
N THR A 48 -3.94 6.27 18.40
CA THR A 48 -3.72 5.33 17.32
C THR A 48 -2.26 5.02 17.16
N TRP A 49 -1.97 3.78 16.83
CA TRP A 49 -0.67 3.41 16.29
C TRP A 49 -0.86 2.53 15.06
N SER A 50 0.11 2.59 14.15
CA SER A 50 0.19 1.69 13.02
C SER A 50 1.63 1.25 12.76
N ALA A 51 1.75 0.04 12.24
CA ALA A 51 2.99 -0.57 11.83
C ALA A 51 2.76 -1.22 10.46
N SER A 52 3.69 -1.00 9.54
CA SER A 52 3.70 -1.70 8.25
C SER A 52 5.09 -2.18 7.89
N ALA A 53 5.15 -3.28 7.16
CA ALA A 53 6.35 -3.81 6.56
C ALA A 53 6.05 -4.26 5.13
N ASP A 54 6.97 -3.93 4.24
CA ASP A 54 6.92 -4.20 2.82
C ASP A 54 8.26 -4.80 2.39
N TYR A 55 8.19 -5.89 1.64
CA TYR A 55 9.34 -6.56 1.06
C TYR A 55 9.15 -6.71 -0.45
N SER A 56 9.84 -5.85 -1.19
CA SER A 56 9.83 -5.78 -2.64
C SER A 56 11.00 -6.54 -3.24
N PHE A 57 10.75 -7.34 -4.27
CA PHE A 57 11.77 -8.11 -4.98
C PHE A 57 11.40 -8.30 -6.46
N PRO A 58 12.39 -8.40 -7.36
CA PRO A 58 12.12 -8.76 -8.74
C PRO A 58 11.74 -10.24 -8.84
N LEU A 59 10.66 -10.53 -9.55
CA LEU A 59 10.33 -11.91 -9.92
C LEU A 59 11.07 -12.30 -11.19
N TRP A 60 11.06 -11.41 -12.19
CA TRP A 60 11.57 -11.71 -13.51
C TRP A 60 11.93 -10.45 -14.30
N TYR A 61 12.96 -10.59 -15.15
CA TYR A 61 13.39 -9.60 -16.12
C TYR A 61 13.22 -10.21 -17.52
N PRO A 62 11.98 -10.26 -18.03
CA PRO A 62 11.72 -10.89 -19.31
C PRO A 62 12.35 -10.12 -20.49
N ASP A 63 12.62 -8.80 -20.32
CA ASP A 63 13.07 -7.89 -21.38
C ASP A 63 12.30 -8.12 -22.69
N TRP A 64 10.98 -8.26 -22.56
CA TRP A 64 10.11 -8.64 -23.66
C TRP A 64 9.68 -7.42 -24.46
N ASP A 65 10.06 -7.45 -25.72
CA ASP A 65 9.53 -6.56 -26.76
C ASP A 65 8.40 -7.30 -27.49
N LEU A 66 7.16 -7.07 -27.07
CA LEU A 66 6.00 -7.70 -27.73
C LEU A 66 5.64 -6.97 -29.05
N SER A 67 6.11 -5.73 -29.24
CA SER A 67 5.90 -4.87 -30.42
C SER A 67 6.55 -3.51 -30.20
N SER A 68 6.70 -2.69 -31.26
CA SER A 68 7.08 -1.26 -31.22
C SER A 68 6.28 -0.38 -30.24
N TYR A 69 5.22 -0.91 -29.65
CA TYR A 69 4.28 -0.22 -28.77
C TYR A 69 4.35 -0.67 -27.31
N LEU A 70 4.88 -1.86 -26.99
CA LEU A 70 4.84 -2.41 -25.64
C LEU A 70 6.13 -3.15 -25.30
N TYR A 71 6.88 -2.56 -24.37
CA TYR A 71 8.08 -3.15 -23.81
C TYR A 71 7.88 -3.45 -22.33
N ILE A 72 8.02 -4.73 -21.94
CA ILE A 72 7.94 -5.19 -20.55
C ILE A 72 9.36 -5.40 -20.02
N LYS A 73 9.79 -4.48 -19.15
CA LYS A 73 11.14 -4.48 -18.59
C LYS A 73 11.29 -5.42 -17.40
N ARG A 74 10.28 -5.49 -16.54
CA ARG A 74 10.40 -6.20 -15.25
C ARG A 74 9.05 -6.58 -14.68
N VAL A 75 9.01 -7.74 -14.05
CA VAL A 75 7.95 -8.17 -13.15
C VAL A 75 8.48 -8.08 -11.71
N ARG A 76 7.79 -7.32 -10.86
CA ARG A 76 8.12 -7.18 -9.44
C ARG A 76 7.02 -7.79 -8.59
N ALA A 77 7.40 -8.36 -7.46
CA ALA A 77 6.49 -8.69 -6.39
C ALA A 77 6.80 -7.86 -5.15
N ASN A 78 5.78 -7.60 -4.34
CA ASN A 78 5.92 -7.04 -3.01
C ASN A 78 5.04 -7.84 -2.05
N ILE A 79 5.60 -8.36 -0.97
CA ILE A 79 4.82 -8.94 0.13
C ILE A 79 4.69 -7.87 1.19
N PHE A 80 3.48 -7.73 1.74
CA PHE A 80 3.23 -6.71 2.74
C PHE A 80 2.43 -7.21 3.94
N GLY A 81 2.66 -6.57 5.07
CA GLY A 81 1.87 -6.72 6.29
C GLY A 81 1.66 -5.37 6.96
N ASP A 82 0.41 -5.07 7.27
CA ASP A 82 -0.02 -3.86 7.97
C ASP A 82 -0.80 -4.22 9.23
N MET A 83 -0.61 -3.46 10.29
CA MET A 83 -1.40 -3.54 11.50
C MET A 83 -1.62 -2.14 12.06
N ALA A 84 -2.85 -1.85 12.49
CA ALA A 84 -3.18 -0.60 13.14
C ALA A 84 -4.16 -0.85 14.28
N ARG A 85 -4.06 -0.05 15.34
CA ARG A 85 -5.06 -0.02 16.41
C ARG A 85 -5.55 1.40 16.57
N VAL A 86 -6.84 1.60 16.40
CA VAL A 86 -7.51 2.89 16.55
C VAL A 86 -8.34 2.88 17.82
N GLN A 87 -8.19 3.89 18.68
CA GLN A 87 -9.04 4.09 19.84
C GLN A 87 -10.03 5.22 19.58
N TYR A 88 -11.34 4.94 19.63
CA TYR A 88 -12.40 5.94 19.50
C TYR A 88 -13.49 5.67 20.55
N GLY A 89 -13.99 6.73 21.21
CA GLY A 89 -15.11 6.61 22.15
C GLY A 89 -14.92 5.60 23.30
N GLY A 90 -13.68 5.34 23.71
CA GLY A 90 -13.36 4.32 24.74
C GLY A 90 -13.22 2.88 24.23
N PHE A 91 -13.51 2.62 22.96
CA PHE A 91 -13.33 1.33 22.31
C PHE A 91 -12.02 1.28 21.52
N TYR A 92 -11.48 0.06 21.37
CA TYR A 92 -10.33 -0.22 20.51
C TYR A 92 -10.78 -1.03 19.32
N GLN A 93 -10.42 -0.58 18.13
CA GLN A 93 -10.54 -1.37 16.91
C GLN A 93 -9.15 -1.74 16.42
N LEU A 94 -8.94 -3.03 16.24
CA LEU A 94 -7.73 -3.59 15.67
C LEU A 94 -7.99 -3.90 14.20
N GLN A 95 -7.10 -3.44 13.34
CA GLN A 95 -7.15 -3.64 11.90
C GLN A 95 -5.83 -4.24 11.45
N SER A 96 -5.89 -5.20 10.55
CA SER A 96 -4.68 -5.72 9.93
C SER A 96 -4.94 -6.15 8.50
N SER A 97 -3.88 -6.13 7.72
CA SER A 97 -3.90 -6.56 6.34
C SER A 97 -2.61 -7.27 6.01
N ILE A 98 -2.71 -8.33 5.23
CA ILE A 98 -1.55 -9.04 4.71
C ILE A 98 -1.83 -9.41 3.27
N GLY A 99 -0.83 -9.31 2.41
CA GLY A 99 -1.04 -9.58 1.01
C GLY A 99 0.21 -9.51 0.17
N VAL A 100 -0.03 -9.60 -1.14
CA VAL A 100 0.99 -9.59 -2.18
C VAL A 100 0.55 -8.68 -3.30
N ASP A 101 1.50 -7.88 -3.79
CA ASP A 101 1.38 -7.07 -4.98
C ASP A 101 2.25 -7.66 -6.08
N ILE A 102 1.73 -7.64 -7.31
CA ILE A 102 2.47 -7.95 -8.53
C ILE A 102 2.38 -6.73 -9.43
N ASN A 103 3.53 -6.18 -9.82
CA ASN A 103 3.62 -4.99 -10.66
C ASN A 103 4.48 -5.26 -11.89
N LEU A 104 4.11 -4.64 -13.00
CA LEU A 104 4.82 -4.72 -14.28
C LEU A 104 5.44 -3.36 -14.59
N ASP A 105 6.75 -3.32 -14.82
CA ASP A 105 7.40 -2.14 -15.39
C ASP A 105 7.28 -2.18 -16.91
N VAL A 106 6.41 -1.33 -17.46
CA VAL A 106 6.17 -1.28 -18.89
C VAL A 106 6.49 0.10 -19.46
N HIS A 107 6.99 0.12 -20.69
CA HIS A 107 7.04 1.33 -21.50
C HIS A 107 6.02 1.17 -22.62
N LEU A 108 5.07 2.12 -22.68
CA LEU A 108 4.09 2.19 -23.75
C LEU A 108 4.57 3.19 -24.79
N PHE A 109 4.69 2.76 -26.05
CA PHE A 109 5.03 3.62 -27.19
C PHE A 109 6.34 4.42 -27.00
N GLN A 110 6.39 5.64 -27.55
CA GLN A 110 7.45 6.64 -27.36
C GLN A 110 7.28 7.45 -26.06
N ILE A 111 6.45 7.00 -25.11
CA ILE A 111 6.28 7.71 -23.83
C ILE A 111 7.57 7.57 -23.03
N PHE A 112 8.13 8.70 -22.60
CA PHE A 112 9.43 8.77 -21.94
C PHE A 112 9.41 8.37 -20.46
N PHE A 113 8.24 8.07 -19.89
CA PHE A 113 8.11 7.63 -18.49
C PHE A 113 7.59 6.19 -18.39
N PRO A 114 8.16 5.35 -17.50
CA PRO A 114 7.65 4.01 -17.25
C PRO A 114 6.28 4.06 -16.58
N LEU A 115 5.41 3.14 -16.98
CA LEU A 115 4.16 2.85 -16.30
C LEU A 115 4.32 1.59 -15.45
N SER A 116 3.67 1.57 -14.30
CA SER A 116 3.70 0.46 -13.35
C SER A 116 2.29 -0.07 -13.01
N PRO A 117 1.54 -0.62 -13.97
CA PRO A 117 0.30 -1.32 -13.65
C PRO A 117 0.57 -2.56 -12.79
N GLY A 118 -0.39 -2.93 -11.96
CA GLY A 118 -0.28 -4.10 -11.11
C GLY A 118 -1.60 -4.57 -10.53
N ILE A 119 -1.51 -5.66 -9.79
CA ILE A 119 -2.61 -6.25 -9.04
C ILE A 119 -2.17 -6.47 -7.60
N ARG A 120 -3.09 -6.26 -6.67
CA ARG A 120 -2.94 -6.55 -5.25
C ARG A 120 -3.96 -7.59 -4.84
N LEU A 121 -3.47 -8.63 -4.19
CA LEU A 121 -4.28 -9.64 -3.52
C LEU A 121 -3.98 -9.53 -2.03
N GLY A 122 -5.02 -9.27 -1.24
CA GLY A 122 -4.86 -9.15 0.20
C GLY A 122 -5.98 -9.82 0.95
N MET A 123 -5.74 -10.02 2.24
CA MET A 123 -6.71 -10.48 3.20
C MET A 123 -6.71 -9.57 4.41
N LEU A 124 -7.88 -9.44 5.04
CA LEU A 124 -8.12 -8.73 6.27
C LEU A 124 -8.35 -9.78 7.36
N PRO A 125 -7.32 -10.18 8.13
CA PRO A 125 -7.39 -11.35 9.01
C PRO A 125 -8.46 -11.25 10.11
N TYR A 126 -8.74 -10.04 10.60
CA TYR A 126 -9.72 -9.85 11.68
C TYR A 126 -11.16 -9.92 11.19
N GLU A 127 -11.42 -9.54 9.95
CA GLU A 127 -12.74 -9.54 9.33
C GLU A 127 -13.00 -10.78 8.49
N GLY A 128 -11.95 -11.54 8.15
CA GLY A 128 -12.02 -12.76 7.35
C GLY A 128 -12.22 -12.53 5.84
N TYR A 129 -12.16 -11.29 5.38
CA TYR A 129 -12.38 -10.93 3.97
C TYR A 129 -11.09 -10.98 3.16
N ARG A 130 -11.24 -11.28 1.87
CA ARG A 130 -10.19 -11.17 0.86
C ARG A 130 -10.58 -10.10 -0.13
N TYR A 131 -9.59 -9.40 -0.68
CA TYR A 131 -9.83 -8.34 -1.65
C TYR A 131 -8.84 -8.42 -2.80
N LEU A 132 -9.29 -7.93 -3.96
CA LEU A 132 -8.49 -7.76 -5.16
C LEU A 132 -8.55 -6.29 -5.55
N GLN A 133 -7.38 -5.70 -5.80
CA GLN A 133 -7.25 -4.30 -6.18
C GLN A 133 -6.37 -4.18 -7.43
N PHE A 134 -6.75 -3.28 -8.33
CA PHE A 134 -5.87 -2.85 -9.42
C PHE A 134 -4.96 -1.73 -8.91
N LEU A 135 -3.67 -1.86 -9.18
CA LEU A 135 -2.65 -0.87 -8.84
C LEU A 135 -2.20 -0.18 -10.12
N PHE A 136 -1.94 1.11 -10.03
CA PHE A 136 -1.36 1.87 -11.11
C PHE A 136 -0.47 2.96 -10.53
N ASP A 137 0.77 3.01 -11.02
CA ASP A 137 1.78 3.97 -10.60
C ASP A 137 2.49 4.54 -11.83
N ILE A 138 2.86 5.82 -11.75
CA ILE A 138 3.62 6.53 -12.77
C ILE A 138 4.91 7.01 -12.12
N SER A 139 6.04 6.44 -12.52
CA SER A 139 7.35 6.91 -12.08
C SER A 139 7.81 8.05 -13.00
N LEU A 140 7.78 9.28 -12.51
CA LEU A 140 8.32 10.43 -13.25
C LEU A 140 9.85 10.48 -13.09
N PRO A 141 10.63 10.50 -14.19
CA PRO A 141 12.07 10.71 -14.09
C PRO A 141 12.35 12.16 -13.67
N GLY A 142 12.84 12.34 -12.44
CA GLY A 142 13.50 13.57 -11.99
C GLY A 142 12.58 14.71 -11.54
N PHE A 143 12.11 14.65 -10.30
CA PHE A 143 11.94 15.77 -9.35
C PHE A 143 12.08 15.23 -7.92
#